data_AF-A0A9N9EKR5-F1
#
_entry.id   AF-A0A9N9EKR5-F1
#
_cell.length_a   1.000
_cell.length_b   1.000
_cell.length_c   1.000
_cell.angle_alpha   90.00
_cell.angle_beta   90.00
_cell.angle_gamma   90.00
#
_symmetry.space_group_name_H-M   'P 1'
#
loop_
_entity.id
_entity.type
_entity.pdbx_description
1 polymer ?
#
loop_
_entity_poly.entity_id
_entity_poly.type
_entity_poly.pdbx_seq_one_letter_code
_entity_poly.pdbx_strand_id
1 'polypeptide(L)'
;MASSPIKRIFDARPMDECVPLPNKGQQNLRSGIPGVAATTEESKPLDEILNTDEVQIPSERINKEQENLNLAELKSFSQDLVRQKSKEGDPPHHKSVAASAESALFKYATAIAQERLVNPPDLTRDLPYIPNVDPHRLLARLKEELKQRQIVEMKTLEKQPPSGIASHVQSAVNKLEQVLHDL
;
A
#
# COMPACT_ATOMS: atom_id res chain seq x y z
N MET A 1 27.52 -42.33 32.58
CA MET A 1 27.53 -41.80 33.95
C MET A 1 28.90 -41.16 34.21
N ALA A 2 28.92 -40.12 35.06
CA ALA A 2 30.01 -39.19 35.42
C ALA A 2 30.17 -38.01 34.44
N SER A 3 29.60 -36.84 34.70
CA SER A 3 29.84 -35.83 35.77
C SER A 3 30.98 -34.88 35.42
N SER A 4 30.62 -33.62 35.17
CA SER A 4 31.52 -32.47 35.02
C SER A 4 32.40 -32.25 36.25
N PRO A 5 33.45 -31.42 36.10
CA PRO A 5 33.39 -30.16 36.83
C PRO A 5 33.73 -28.94 35.97
N ILE A 6 32.92 -27.91 36.16
CA ILE A 6 33.11 -26.53 35.71
C ILE A 6 34.27 -25.92 36.50
N LYS A 7 35.24 -25.30 35.80
CA LYS A 7 36.10 -24.26 36.38
C LYS A 7 36.06 -23.02 35.48
N ARG A 8 35.60 -21.94 36.09
CA ARG A 8 35.55 -20.56 35.59
C ARG A 8 36.97 -20.01 35.44
N ILE A 9 37.24 -19.24 34.38
CA ILE A 9 37.95 -17.96 34.47
C ILE A 9 37.27 -17.00 33.49
N PHE A 10 36.64 -15.97 34.05
CA PHE A 10 36.22 -14.76 33.36
C PHE A 10 37.48 -13.93 33.15
N ASP A 11 37.98 -13.83 31.92
CA ASP A 11 38.86 -12.73 31.54
C ASP A 11 38.03 -11.71 30.78
N ALA A 12 37.64 -10.67 31.50
CA ALA A 12 37.09 -9.45 30.94
C ALA A 12 38.14 -8.81 30.03
N ARG A 13 37.80 -8.62 28.75
CA ARG A 13 38.44 -7.60 27.92
C ARG A 13 37.38 -6.61 27.46
N PRO A 14 37.65 -5.30 27.58
CA PRO A 14 36.68 -4.27 27.26
C PRO A 14 36.40 -4.25 25.75
N MET A 15 35.15 -3.94 25.44
CA MET A 15 34.67 -3.61 24.10
C MET A 15 35.38 -2.34 23.62
N ASP A 16 36.34 -2.46 22.71
CA ASP A 16 36.74 -1.34 21.87
C ASP A 16 35.83 -1.33 20.64
N GLU A 17 34.74 -0.58 20.78
CA GLU A 17 33.85 -0.21 19.69
C GLU A 17 34.67 0.49 18.58
N CYS A 18 34.71 -0.12 17.40
CA CYS A 18 35.01 0.62 16.17
C CYS A 18 33.86 1.60 15.90
N VAL A 19 33.86 2.76 16.58
CA VAL A 19 32.98 3.87 16.24
C VAL A 19 33.56 4.58 15.01
N PRO A 20 32.83 4.68 13.88
CA PRO A 20 33.27 5.47 12.75
C PRO A 20 33.44 6.93 13.17
N LEU A 21 34.62 7.49 12.94
CA LEU A 21 34.86 8.92 13.13
C LEU A 21 33.96 9.72 12.17
N PRO A 22 33.17 10.70 12.65
CA PRO A 22 32.36 11.52 11.78
C PRO A 22 33.23 12.43 10.90
N ASN A 23 32.80 12.60 9.65
CA ASN A 23 33.46 13.48 8.67
C ASN A 23 33.57 14.91 9.20
N LYS A 24 34.62 15.64 8.77
CA LYS A 24 34.97 17.02 9.19
C LYS A 24 33.89 18.11 8.94
N GLY A 25 32.68 17.76 8.54
CA GLY A 25 31.53 18.66 8.39
C GLY A 25 30.39 18.47 9.41
N GLN A 26 30.50 17.54 10.38
CA GLN A 26 29.41 17.22 11.31
C GLN A 26 29.66 17.62 12.78
N GLN A 27 30.51 18.63 13.02
CA GLN A 27 30.86 19.05 14.40
C GLN A 27 29.74 19.80 15.15
N ASN A 28 28.61 20.13 14.50
CA ASN A 28 27.55 20.94 15.11
C ASN A 28 26.30 20.16 15.57
N LEU A 29 26.35 18.82 15.66
CA LEU A 29 25.22 18.01 16.15
C LEU A 29 25.38 17.50 17.58
N ARG A 30 26.23 18.15 18.39
CA ARG A 30 26.33 17.90 19.83
C ARG A 30 26.36 19.20 20.62
N SER A 31 25.19 19.82 20.77
CA SER A 31 24.90 20.62 21.96
C SER A 31 23.58 20.15 22.53
N GLY A 32 23.61 19.03 23.24
CA GLY A 32 22.61 18.77 24.25
C GLY A 32 22.74 19.86 25.31
N ILE A 33 21.72 20.68 25.47
CA ILE A 33 21.62 21.60 26.61
C ILE A 33 20.93 20.82 27.72
N PRO A 34 21.62 20.49 28.83
CA PRO A 34 20.97 19.94 30.00
C PRO A 34 20.45 21.08 30.87
N GLY A 35 19.16 21.01 31.24
CA GLY A 35 18.59 21.75 32.36
C GLY A 35 18.19 23.20 32.08
N VAL A 36 16.90 23.42 31.81
CA VAL A 36 16.25 24.70 32.14
C VAL A 36 15.16 24.40 33.17
N ALA A 37 15.30 25.05 34.31
CA ALA A 37 14.47 24.91 35.49
C ALA A 37 13.00 25.21 35.22
N ALA A 38 12.11 24.49 35.91
CA ALA A 38 10.72 24.84 36.04
C ALA A 38 10.60 26.19 36.76
N THR A 39 10.29 27.25 36.02
CA THR A 39 9.69 28.46 36.57
C THR A 39 8.32 28.62 35.95
N THR A 40 7.33 28.42 36.81
CA THR A 40 5.93 28.74 36.67
C THR A 40 5.75 30.13 36.07
N GLU A 41 5.30 30.21 34.82
CA GLU A 41 4.62 31.38 34.30
C GLU A 41 3.38 30.89 33.56
N GLU A 42 2.26 31.28 34.14
CA GLU A 42 0.89 31.00 33.79
C GLU A 42 0.59 31.55 32.39
N SER A 43 0.40 30.68 31.40
CA SER A 43 -0.19 31.09 30.12
C SER A 43 -0.95 29.93 29.48
N LYS A 44 -2.27 29.95 29.76
CA LYS A 44 -3.45 29.52 28.98
C LYS A 44 -3.39 28.18 28.21
N PRO A 45 -4.48 27.39 28.24
CA PRO A 45 -4.53 26.12 27.53
C PRO A 45 -4.41 26.37 26.02
N LEU A 46 -3.42 25.75 25.38
CA LEU A 46 -3.37 25.55 23.94
C LEU A 46 -4.31 24.39 23.56
N ASP A 47 -5.59 24.54 23.91
CA ASP A 47 -6.68 24.00 23.11
C ASP A 47 -6.95 25.08 22.04
N GLU A 48 -7.02 24.71 20.75
CA GLU A 48 -6.86 25.61 19.57
C GLU A 48 -5.38 25.96 19.32
N ILE A 49 -4.64 25.36 18.39
CA ILE A 49 -4.83 25.40 16.95
C ILE A 49 -4.22 24.11 16.37
N LEU A 50 -5.01 23.04 16.34
CA LEU A 50 -4.99 22.16 15.17
C LEU A 50 -6.29 22.47 14.45
N ASN A 51 -6.28 23.55 13.67
CA ASN A 51 -7.02 23.56 12.42
C ASN A 51 -6.45 22.40 11.59
N THR A 52 -6.93 21.20 11.91
CA THR A 52 -7.33 20.24 10.92
C THR A 52 -8.43 20.96 10.13
N ASP A 53 -8.00 21.92 9.28
CA ASP A 53 -8.58 21.98 7.96
C ASP A 53 -8.37 20.56 7.45
N GLU A 54 -9.38 19.74 7.71
CA GLU A 54 -9.58 18.50 7.02
C GLU A 54 -9.43 18.92 5.57
N VAL A 55 -8.28 18.61 4.98
CA VAL A 55 -8.19 18.41 3.56
C VAL A 55 -9.08 17.19 3.33
N GLN A 56 -10.39 17.39 3.41
CA GLN A 56 -11.40 16.59 2.76
C GLN A 56 -11.07 16.77 1.29
N ILE A 57 -10.07 16.01 0.84
CA ILE A 57 -9.96 15.66 -0.57
C ILE A 57 -11.37 15.15 -0.89
N PRO A 58 -12.10 15.80 -1.81
CA PRO A 58 -13.50 15.49 -2.05
C PRO A 58 -13.60 14.05 -2.57
N SER A 59 -13.78 13.12 -1.63
CA SER A 59 -14.00 11.69 -1.84
C SER A 59 -15.49 11.38 -1.94
N GLU A 60 -16.32 12.40 -2.11
CA GLU A 60 -17.69 12.22 -2.57
C GLU A 60 -17.67 11.74 -4.03
N ARG A 61 -17.81 10.42 -4.24
CA ARG A 61 -18.72 9.78 -5.24
C ARG A 61 -18.28 8.39 -5.74
N ILE A 62 -17.59 7.57 -4.96
CA ILE A 62 -17.45 6.14 -5.30
C ILE A 62 -17.82 5.30 -4.10
N ASN A 63 -18.71 4.32 -4.32
CA ASN A 63 -19.24 3.50 -3.25
C ASN A 63 -18.12 2.61 -2.69
N LYS A 64 -17.68 2.88 -1.46
CA LYS A 64 -16.62 2.12 -0.77
C LYS A 64 -16.91 0.62 -0.67
N GLU A 65 -18.18 0.24 -0.52
CA GLU A 65 -18.59 -1.16 -0.51
C GLU A 65 -18.38 -1.81 -1.88
N GLN A 66 -18.68 -1.07 -2.95
CA GLN A 66 -18.46 -1.51 -4.33
C GLN A 66 -16.97 -1.64 -4.65
N GLU A 67 -16.11 -0.75 -4.14
CA GLU A 67 -14.65 -0.86 -4.28
C GLU A 67 -14.10 -2.11 -3.59
N ASN A 68 -14.56 -2.38 -2.35
CA ASN A 68 -14.18 -3.58 -1.63
C ASN A 68 -14.66 -4.85 -2.35
N LEU A 69 -15.87 -4.81 -2.91
CA LEU A 69 -16.40 -5.90 -3.74
C LEU A 69 -15.56 -6.10 -5.00
N ASN A 70 -15.23 -5.03 -5.73
CA ASN A 70 -14.38 -5.09 -6.92
C ASN A 70 -12.99 -5.67 -6.60
N LEU A 71 -12.39 -5.26 -5.48
CA LEU A 71 -11.11 -5.82 -5.01
C LEU A 71 -11.23 -7.32 -4.70
N ALA A 72 -12.28 -7.73 -4.00
CA ALA A 72 -12.52 -9.13 -3.65
C ALA A 72 -12.76 -10.00 -4.89
N GLU A 73 -13.50 -9.49 -5.87
CA GLU A 73 -13.74 -10.16 -7.14
C GLU A 73 -12.47 -10.27 -7.98
N LEU A 74 -11.69 -9.20 -8.13
CA LEU A 74 -10.39 -9.23 -8.81
C LEU A 74 -9.44 -10.24 -8.17
N LYS A 75 -9.36 -10.26 -6.83
CA LYS A 75 -8.53 -11.20 -6.08
C LYS A 75 -8.99 -12.65 -6.30
N SER A 76 -10.29 -12.90 -6.25
CA SER A 76 -10.84 -14.24 -6.44
C SER A 76 -10.62 -14.72 -7.86
N PHE A 77 -10.87 -13.87 -8.85
CA PHE A 77 -10.60 -14.13 -10.26
C PHE A 77 -9.11 -14.42 -10.52
N SER A 78 -8.19 -13.61 -9.99
CA SER A 78 -6.75 -13.88 -10.15
C SER A 78 -6.33 -15.19 -9.48
N GLN A 79 -6.88 -15.51 -8.30
CA GLN A 79 -6.60 -16.76 -7.61
C GLN A 79 -7.13 -17.98 -8.37
N ASP A 80 -8.30 -17.87 -8.98
CA ASP A 80 -8.89 -18.95 -9.77
C ASP A 80 -8.05 -19.25 -11.02
N LEU A 81 -7.55 -18.22 -11.71
CA LEU A 81 -6.62 -18.38 -12.83
C LEU A 81 -5.32 -19.10 -12.42
N VAL A 82 -4.75 -18.75 -11.26
CA VAL A 82 -3.56 -19.43 -10.72
C VAL A 82 -3.87 -20.90 -10.37
N ARG A 83 -5.06 -21.17 -9.82
CA ARG A 83 -5.50 -22.53 -9.49
C ARG A 83 -5.74 -23.39 -10.73
N GLN A 84 -6.34 -22.83 -11.78
CA GLN A 84 -6.54 -23.52 -13.07
C GLN A 84 -5.21 -23.94 -13.68
N LYS A 85 -4.27 -22.98 -13.80
CA LYS A 85 -2.90 -23.25 -14.27
C LYS A 85 -2.18 -24.36 -13.50
N SER A 86 -2.38 -24.43 -12.19
CA SER A 86 -1.74 -25.46 -11.34
C SER A 86 -2.31 -26.87 -11.60
N LYS A 87 -3.52 -26.98 -12.14
CA LYS A 87 -4.18 -28.25 -12.45
C LYS A 87 -3.89 -28.74 -13.87
N GLU A 88 -3.75 -27.83 -14.83
CA GLU A 88 -3.62 -28.18 -16.26
C GLU A 88 -2.18 -28.46 -16.72
N GLY A 89 -1.16 -28.18 -15.89
CA GLY A 89 0.23 -28.49 -16.25
C GLY A 89 0.73 -27.65 -17.44
N ASP A 90 0.31 -26.39 -17.49
CA ASP A 90 0.07 -25.65 -18.74
C ASP A 90 1.25 -24.88 -19.39
N PRO A 91 1.13 -24.58 -20.70
CA PRO A 91 2.13 -23.93 -21.55
C PRO A 91 2.44 -22.48 -21.15
N PRO A 92 3.52 -21.87 -21.68
CA PRO A 92 4.01 -20.56 -21.23
C PRO A 92 2.99 -19.40 -21.26
N HIS A 93 1.98 -19.45 -22.12
CA HIS A 93 0.97 -18.38 -22.25
C HIS A 93 0.05 -18.21 -21.03
N HIS A 94 -0.32 -19.27 -20.31
CA HIS A 94 -1.16 -19.12 -19.12
C HIS A 94 -0.40 -18.45 -17.95
N LYS A 95 0.95 -18.44 -17.99
CA LYS A 95 1.75 -17.71 -17.00
C LYS A 95 1.59 -16.21 -17.15
N SER A 96 1.44 -15.69 -18.38
CA SER A 96 1.23 -14.26 -18.60
C SER A 96 -0.18 -13.84 -18.22
N VAL A 97 -1.20 -14.67 -18.44
CA VAL A 97 -2.60 -14.34 -18.11
C VAL A 97 -2.81 -14.14 -16.60
N ALA A 98 -2.36 -15.11 -15.79
CA ALA A 98 -2.47 -15.00 -14.33
C ALA A 98 -1.67 -13.80 -13.78
N ALA A 99 -0.47 -13.57 -14.30
CA ALA A 99 0.35 -12.42 -13.90
C ALA A 99 -0.32 -11.09 -14.30
N SER A 100 -0.95 -11.02 -15.48
CA SER A 100 -1.71 -9.84 -15.91
C SER A 100 -2.91 -9.59 -14.99
N ALA A 101 -3.63 -10.62 -14.55
CA ALA A 101 -4.75 -10.51 -13.61
C ALA A 101 -4.29 -10.02 -12.22
N GLU A 102 -3.22 -10.60 -11.67
CA GLU A 102 -2.61 -10.12 -10.42
C GLU A 102 -2.13 -8.67 -10.55
N SER A 103 -1.61 -8.31 -11.72
CA SER A 103 -1.16 -6.96 -12.00
C SER A 103 -2.32 -5.97 -12.19
N ALA A 104 -3.49 -6.44 -12.62
CA ALA A 104 -4.73 -5.65 -12.62
C ALA A 104 -5.20 -5.39 -11.17
N LEU A 105 -5.22 -6.44 -10.34
CA LEU A 105 -5.53 -6.34 -8.90
C LEU A 105 -4.60 -5.34 -8.21
N PHE A 106 -3.28 -5.44 -8.42
CA PHE A 106 -2.32 -4.54 -7.80
C PHE A 106 -2.54 -3.08 -8.22
N LYS A 107 -2.81 -2.83 -9.51
CA LYS A 107 -3.07 -1.47 -10.00
C LYS A 107 -4.35 -0.88 -9.41
N TYR A 108 -5.41 -1.67 -9.32
CA TYR A 108 -6.66 -1.23 -8.70
C TYR A 108 -6.48 -1.00 -7.19
N ALA A 109 -5.84 -1.93 -6.48
CA ALA A 109 -5.51 -1.77 -5.07
C ALA A 109 -4.66 -0.53 -4.80
N THR A 110 -3.73 -0.19 -5.71
CA THR A 110 -2.93 1.04 -5.63
C THR A 110 -3.81 2.29 -5.75
N ALA A 111 -4.79 2.29 -6.65
CA ALA A 111 -5.73 3.40 -6.81
C ALA A 111 -6.52 3.64 -5.51
N ILE A 112 -7.10 2.58 -4.96
CA ILE A 112 -7.88 2.65 -3.71
C ILE A 112 -6.99 3.00 -2.51
N ALA A 113 -5.75 2.50 -2.49
CA ALA A 113 -4.77 2.82 -1.47
C ALA A 113 -4.40 4.30 -1.45
N GLN A 114 -4.18 4.91 -2.63
CA GLN A 114 -3.90 6.33 -2.76
C GLN A 114 -5.08 7.18 -2.30
N GLU A 115 -6.31 6.78 -2.63
CA GLU A 115 -7.52 7.46 -2.19
C GLU A 115 -7.71 7.39 -0.67
N ARG A 116 -7.46 6.21 -0.08
CA ARG A 116 -7.69 5.95 1.34
C ARG A 116 -6.48 6.23 2.23
N LEU A 117 -5.34 6.62 1.64
CA LEU A 117 -4.05 6.81 2.32
C LEU A 117 -3.62 5.57 3.13
N VAL A 118 -3.83 4.37 2.57
CA VAL A 118 -3.44 3.07 3.16
C VAL A 118 -2.44 2.34 2.26
N ASN A 119 -1.78 1.30 2.77
CA ASN A 119 -0.89 0.51 1.91
C ASN A 119 -1.71 -0.44 1.01
N PRO A 120 -1.34 -0.62 -0.27
CA PRO A 120 -2.02 -1.54 -1.18
C PRO A 120 -2.12 -3.00 -0.69
N PRO A 121 -1.08 -3.58 -0.05
CA PRO A 121 -1.17 -4.95 0.47
C PRO A 121 -2.24 -5.12 1.55
N ASP A 122 -2.42 -4.11 2.41
CA ASP A 122 -3.39 -4.15 3.52
C ASP A 122 -4.83 -4.26 2.99
N LEU A 123 -5.12 -3.64 1.85
CA LEU A 123 -6.43 -3.72 1.19
C LEU A 123 -6.74 -5.11 0.62
N THR A 124 -5.73 -5.92 0.30
CA THR A 124 -5.92 -7.20 -0.38
C THR A 124 -5.84 -8.41 0.55
N ARG A 125 -5.30 -8.24 1.76
CA ARG A 125 -5.03 -9.33 2.70
C ARG A 125 -6.32 -10.02 3.16
N ASP A 126 -7.26 -9.25 3.68
CA ASP A 126 -8.44 -9.77 4.41
C ASP A 126 -9.74 -9.76 3.56
N LEU A 127 -9.62 -9.68 2.24
CA LEU A 127 -10.77 -9.73 1.35
C LEU A 127 -11.39 -11.14 1.29
N PRO A 128 -12.74 -11.24 1.31
CA PRO A 128 -13.44 -12.51 1.17
C PRO A 128 -13.21 -13.11 -0.22
N TYR A 129 -13.24 -14.44 -0.29
CA TYR A 129 -13.25 -15.14 -1.56
C TYR A 129 -14.67 -15.16 -2.13
N ILE A 130 -14.79 -14.80 -3.41
CA ILE A 130 -16.06 -14.74 -4.14
C ILE A 130 -16.02 -15.82 -5.22
N PRO A 131 -16.86 -16.86 -5.12
CA PRO A 131 -16.93 -17.90 -6.15
C PRO A 131 -17.64 -17.35 -7.40
N ASN A 132 -17.27 -17.88 -8.58
CA ASN A 132 -17.93 -17.61 -9.86
C ASN A 132 -18.01 -16.12 -10.22
N VAL A 133 -16.87 -15.43 -10.17
CA VAL A 133 -16.77 -14.04 -10.60
C VAL A 133 -17.07 -13.95 -12.11
N ASP A 134 -17.95 -13.03 -12.49
CA ASP A 134 -18.17 -12.65 -13.89
C ASP A 134 -17.18 -11.55 -14.29
N PRO A 135 -16.12 -11.87 -15.05
CA PRO A 135 -15.07 -10.90 -15.36
C PRO A 135 -15.54 -9.80 -16.32
N HIS A 136 -16.55 -10.06 -17.17
CA HIS A 136 -17.10 -9.04 -18.07
C HIS A 136 -17.92 -8.01 -17.28
N ARG A 137 -18.70 -8.47 -16.30
CA ARG A 137 -19.44 -7.56 -15.41
C ARG A 137 -18.50 -6.75 -14.52
N LEU A 138 -17.44 -7.36 -14.01
CA LEU A 138 -16.39 -6.67 -13.25
C LEU A 138 -15.72 -5.58 -14.11
N LEU A 139 -15.34 -5.92 -15.35
CA LEU A 139 -14.77 -4.96 -16.29
C LEU A 139 -15.70 -3.77 -16.57
N ALA A 140 -16.99 -4.04 -16.79
CA ALA A 140 -17.98 -2.99 -17.02
C ALA A 140 -18.07 -2.02 -15.84
N ARG A 141 -18.08 -2.53 -14.60
CA ARG A 141 -18.07 -1.70 -13.38
C ARG A 141 -16.81 -0.87 -13.24
N LEU A 142 -15.64 -1.45 -13.49
CA LEU A 142 -14.37 -0.71 -13.41
C LEU A 142 -14.28 0.40 -14.48
N LYS A 143 -14.86 0.19 -15.67
CA LYS A 143 -14.97 1.24 -16.70
C LYS A 143 -15.88 2.38 -16.30
N GLU A 144 -16.99 2.07 -15.63
CA GLU A 144 -17.90 3.09 -15.11
C GLU A 144 -17.24 3.92 -14.01
N GLU A 145 -16.59 3.23 -13.06
CA GLU A 145 -15.82 3.87 -11.98
C GLU A 145 -14.70 4.76 -12.53
N LEU A 146 -13.97 4.29 -13.53
CA LEU A 146 -12.95 5.07 -14.22
C LEU A 146 -13.50 6.39 -14.78
N LYS A 147 -14.66 6.36 -15.45
CA LYS A 147 -15.30 7.58 -15.97
C LYS A 147 -15.64 8.54 -14.85
N GLN A 148 -16.15 8.04 -13.73
CA GLN A 148 -16.47 8.85 -12.55
C GLN A 148 -15.20 9.51 -11.98
N ARG A 149 -14.11 8.74 -11.79
CA ARG A 149 -12.83 9.24 -11.30
C ARG A 149 -12.21 10.28 -12.23
N GLN A 150 -12.25 10.06 -13.54
CA GLN A 150 -11.77 11.04 -14.52
C GLN A 150 -12.51 12.38 -14.42
N ILE A 151 -13.83 12.35 -14.27
CA ILE A 151 -14.64 13.57 -14.12
C ILE A 151 -14.26 14.32 -12.85
N VAL A 152 -14.05 13.61 -11.73
CA VAL A 152 -13.67 14.22 -10.45
C VAL A 152 -12.25 14.81 -10.55
N GLU A 153 -11.28 14.06 -11.06
CA GLU A 153 -9.91 14.53 -11.21
C GLU A 153 -9.82 15.75 -12.13
N MET A 154 -10.50 15.74 -13.28
CA MET A 154 -10.50 16.90 -14.19
C MET A 154 -11.12 18.16 -13.56
N LYS A 155 -12.14 18.00 -12.71
CA LYS A 155 -12.76 19.13 -12.00
C LYS A 155 -11.89 19.67 -10.87
N THR A 156 -11.10 18.81 -10.24
CA THR A 156 -10.32 19.15 -9.05
C THR A 156 -8.91 19.65 -9.40
N LEU A 157 -8.33 19.15 -10.49
CA LEU A 157 -7.00 19.46 -10.97
C LEU A 157 -7.11 20.15 -12.34
N GLU A 158 -7.31 21.47 -12.36
CA GLU A 158 -7.43 22.27 -13.60
C GLU A 158 -6.22 22.16 -14.57
N LYS A 159 -5.14 21.46 -14.19
CA LYS A 159 -4.06 21.03 -15.09
C LYS A 159 -3.54 19.64 -14.67
N GLN A 160 -3.59 18.68 -15.61
CA GLN A 160 -3.13 17.30 -15.42
C GLN A 160 -1.63 17.18 -15.05
N PRO A 161 -1.28 16.05 -14.41
CA PRO A 161 -0.37 15.09 -15.06
C PRO A 161 -1.00 13.68 -15.19
N PRO A 162 -0.40 12.76 -15.99
CA PRO A 162 -0.94 11.43 -16.32
C PRO A 162 -0.95 10.39 -15.17
N SER A 163 -0.79 10.82 -13.92
CA SER A 163 -0.46 9.97 -12.76
C SER A 163 -1.46 10.15 -11.60
N GLY A 164 -2.75 10.19 -11.92
CA GLY A 164 -3.83 10.23 -10.92
C GLY A 164 -4.34 8.83 -10.51
N ILE A 165 -5.28 8.80 -9.57
CA ILE A 165 -6.00 7.57 -9.15
C ILE A 165 -6.69 6.95 -10.37
N ALA A 166 -7.27 7.76 -11.26
CA ALA A 166 -7.91 7.33 -12.48
C ALA A 166 -6.94 6.61 -13.44
N SER A 167 -5.65 6.97 -13.47
CA SER A 167 -4.68 6.28 -14.34
C SER A 167 -4.32 4.89 -13.81
N HIS A 168 -4.32 4.71 -12.49
CA HIS A 168 -4.19 3.40 -11.86
C HIS A 168 -5.41 2.51 -12.14
N VAL A 169 -6.63 3.05 -12.05
CA VAL A 169 -7.85 2.32 -12.43
C VAL A 169 -7.86 2.00 -13.93
N GLN A 170 -7.48 2.93 -14.80
CA GLN A 170 -7.32 2.67 -16.24
C GLN A 170 -6.34 1.54 -16.50
N SER A 171 -5.21 1.52 -15.80
CA SER A 171 -4.20 0.46 -15.93
C SER A 171 -4.76 -0.90 -15.49
N ALA A 172 -5.62 -0.94 -14.47
CA ALA A 172 -6.30 -2.15 -14.05
C ALA A 172 -7.30 -2.63 -15.11
N VAL A 173 -8.11 -1.72 -15.66
CA VAL A 173 -9.06 -1.99 -16.76
C VAL A 173 -8.34 -2.59 -17.95
N ASN A 174 -7.28 -1.94 -18.46
CA ASN A 174 -6.57 -2.41 -19.65
C ASN A 174 -5.97 -3.82 -19.45
N LYS A 175 -5.48 -4.12 -18.25
CA LYS A 175 -4.94 -5.44 -17.93
C LYS A 175 -6.03 -6.50 -17.82
N LEU A 176 -7.17 -6.15 -17.25
CA LEU A 176 -8.31 -7.06 -17.20
C LEU A 176 -8.87 -7.32 -18.60
N GLU A 177 -8.92 -6.31 -19.48
CA GLU A 177 -9.26 -6.49 -20.90
C GLU A 177 -8.28 -7.42 -21.60
N GLN A 178 -6.98 -7.24 -21.37
CA GLN A 178 -5.97 -8.12 -21.92
C GLN A 178 -6.16 -9.57 -21.45
N VAL A 179 -6.41 -9.77 -20.15
CA VAL A 179 -6.70 -11.11 -19.60
C VAL A 179 -7.93 -11.72 -20.28
N LEU A 180 -8.99 -10.94 -20.48
CA LEU A 180 -10.22 -11.42 -21.13
C LEU A 180 -10.06 -11.71 -22.62
N HIS A 181 -9.10 -11.07 -23.28
CA HIS A 181 -8.75 -11.34 -24.67
C HIS A 181 -7.86 -12.58 -24.80
N ASP A 182 -7.03 -12.85 -23.80
CA ASP A 182 -6.04 -13.94 -23.79
C ASP A 182 -6.58 -15.25 -23.16
N LEU A 183 -7.82 -15.25 -22.67
CA LEU A 183 -8.58 -16.43 -22.17
C LEU A 183 -9.40 -17.08 -23.29
#